data_AF-A0A7C4CAD4-F1
#
_entry.id   AF-A0A7C4CAD4-F1
#
_cell.length_a   1.000
_cell.length_b   1.000
_cell.length_c   1.000
_cell.angle_alpha   90.00
_cell.angle_beta   90.00
_cell.angle_gamma   90.00
#
_symmetry.space_group_name_H-M   'P 1'
#
loop_
_entity.id
_entity.type
_entity.pdbx_description
1 polymer ?
#
loop_
_entity_poly.entity_id
_entity_poly.type
_entity_poly.pdbx_seq_one_letter_code
_entity_poly.pdbx_strand_id
1 'polypeptide(L)'
;MLARILGGAMKSAVIAGLALATAALGRVIVVPDSVATIQAGLNLAGNGDTVLVQPGIYNENLVWPSVDGIKLLSSAGSAATIVDGGLAGVCLTMGSGSFTRATEVRGFTFQKGHSASGGGAGISCAGSATIAANRVTACRGVGVYLSSDSAGFSPLVAGNEIDACVKEVESWNYGAGMYITAQAGARPEICYNYIHHDTLLNSARNYGGGIYCDADALIYQNVISENVLLSDTGSACRAYGAGIFVDTERKPVIFGNLIINNRCATDAWKYGAGIRLYSGAKPLIVGNTIAGNVCEGPHIWSNGGGIYSDMRCTSYVKNNIIANNQATSGSGIYNYTSSQSGEVVSLHNSYYNNTLVGCAMGPGDITGDPLFAAGLRGGYYLSQTAAGQPQTSPCVDAGDTLEPAGGLNLDSLMHAWTTRTDSVYDLGVPDIGYHYPTGFPVGIFEAPRMAGGRATTRATIVRGVLMLDVWTQRSGNRAELLDAAGRRVLELRPGANDLSRLAPGVYFAPKAGPRRVLKF
;
A
#
# COMPACT_ATOMS: atom_id res chain seq x y z
N MET A 1 28.90 -8.33 -78.49
CA MET A 1 29.48 -6.98 -78.34
C MET A 1 28.33 -6.02 -78.04
N LEU A 2 28.51 -5.13 -77.07
CA LEU A 2 27.54 -4.27 -76.38
C LEU A 2 26.39 -3.65 -77.22
N ALA A 3 25.17 -3.60 -76.66
CA ALA A 3 24.44 -2.39 -76.20
C ALA A 3 22.89 -2.47 -76.30
N ARG A 4 22.23 -2.21 -75.15
CA ARG A 4 20.91 -1.58 -74.85
C ARG A 4 19.72 -1.68 -75.85
N ILE A 5 18.52 -1.99 -75.33
CA ILE A 5 17.35 -1.07 -75.19
C ILE A 5 16.06 -1.81 -74.72
N LEU A 6 15.49 -1.32 -73.61
CA LEU A 6 14.08 -1.13 -73.17
C LEU A 6 12.96 -2.20 -73.31
N GLY A 7 12.16 -2.26 -72.21
CA GLY A 7 10.76 -2.72 -72.14
C GLY A 7 10.60 -3.97 -71.27
N GLY A 8 9.96 -4.00 -70.10
CA GLY A 8 8.99 -3.14 -69.44
C GLY A 8 7.89 -4.05 -68.88
N ALA A 9 7.79 -4.23 -67.56
CA ALA A 9 6.57 -4.70 -66.87
C ALA A 9 6.68 -4.54 -65.34
N MET A 10 5.97 -3.51 -64.86
CA MET A 10 5.31 -3.35 -63.55
C MET A 10 5.83 -4.16 -62.35
N LYS A 11 6.40 -3.44 -61.38
CA LYS A 11 6.24 -3.78 -59.95
C LYS A 11 5.52 -2.63 -59.27
N SER A 12 4.27 -2.89 -58.89
CA SER A 12 3.44 -2.03 -58.06
C SER A 12 4.19 -1.68 -56.77
N ALA A 13 4.44 -0.38 -56.56
CA ALA A 13 4.97 0.12 -55.30
C ALA A 13 3.82 0.19 -54.29
N VAL A 14 3.85 -0.70 -53.30
CA VAL A 14 3.05 -0.57 -52.07
C VAL A 14 3.67 0.58 -51.29
N ILE A 15 2.99 1.73 -51.25
CA ILE A 15 3.30 2.82 -50.33
C ILE A 15 2.83 2.34 -48.95
N ALA A 16 3.75 1.79 -48.15
CA ALA A 16 3.52 1.56 -46.73
C ALA A 16 3.49 2.94 -46.03
N GLY A 17 2.29 3.43 -45.74
CA GLY A 17 2.10 4.60 -44.90
C GLY A 17 2.64 4.33 -43.51
N LEU A 18 3.80 4.89 -43.20
CA LEU A 18 4.35 4.90 -41.85
C LEU A 18 3.50 5.88 -41.03
N ALA A 19 2.44 5.39 -40.38
CA ALA A 19 1.73 6.16 -39.38
C ALA A 19 2.69 6.37 -38.20
N LEU A 20 3.36 7.53 -38.15
CA LEU A 20 3.97 8.00 -36.91
C LEU A 20 2.84 8.17 -35.91
N ALA A 21 2.73 7.24 -34.96
CA ALA A 21 1.95 7.45 -33.75
C ALA A 21 2.60 8.62 -33.01
N THR A 22 2.06 9.82 -33.21
CA THR A 22 2.33 10.94 -32.32
C THR A 22 1.70 10.57 -30.98
N ALA A 23 2.54 10.25 -29.99
CA ALA A 23 2.08 10.24 -28.61
C ALA A 23 1.59 11.67 -28.32
N ALA A 24 0.26 11.87 -28.30
CA ALA A 24 -0.32 13.14 -27.93
C ALA A 24 0.18 13.47 -26.51
N LEU A 25 0.79 14.63 -26.34
CA LEU A 25 1.12 15.13 -25.01
C LEU A 25 -0.22 15.34 -24.28
N GLY A 26 -0.42 14.65 -23.16
CA GLY A 26 -1.62 14.81 -22.34
C GLY A 26 -1.83 16.28 -21.96
N ARG A 27 -3.05 16.77 -22.12
CA ARG A 27 -3.45 18.14 -21.78
C ARG A 27 -3.61 18.26 -20.27
N VAL A 28 -3.34 19.46 -19.74
CA VAL A 28 -3.70 19.83 -18.37
C VAL A 28 -5.01 20.61 -18.39
N ILE A 29 -6.01 20.12 -17.67
CA ILE A 29 -7.31 20.76 -17.46
C ILE A 29 -7.32 21.28 -16.03
N VAL A 30 -7.31 22.59 -15.85
CA VAL A 30 -7.23 23.21 -14.52
C VAL A 30 -8.64 23.43 -13.98
N VAL A 31 -8.91 22.96 -12.76
CA VAL A 31 -10.19 23.17 -12.07
C VAL A 31 -9.95 24.13 -10.89
N PRO A 32 -10.71 25.23 -10.74
CA PRO A 32 -11.90 25.61 -11.51
C PRO A 32 -11.64 26.48 -12.76
N ASP A 33 -10.38 26.83 -13.07
CA ASP A 33 -10.05 27.88 -14.05
C ASP A 33 -10.48 27.56 -15.49
N SER A 34 -10.26 26.31 -15.94
CA SER A 34 -10.62 25.84 -17.28
C SER A 34 -12.07 25.33 -17.34
N VAL A 35 -12.54 24.72 -16.24
CA VAL A 35 -13.90 24.23 -16.05
C VAL A 35 -14.28 24.28 -14.58
N ALA A 36 -15.56 24.58 -14.29
CA ALA A 36 -16.00 24.92 -12.95
C ALA A 36 -15.95 23.77 -11.93
N THR A 37 -16.04 22.51 -12.36
CA THR A 37 -16.14 21.35 -11.46
C THR A 37 -15.14 20.25 -11.80
N ILE A 38 -14.82 19.40 -10.84
CA ILE A 38 -13.91 18.27 -11.04
C ILE A 38 -14.55 17.27 -12.01
N GLN A 39 -15.84 16.99 -11.88
CA GLN A 39 -16.54 16.10 -12.80
C GLN A 39 -16.49 16.60 -14.25
N ALA A 40 -16.63 17.91 -14.48
CA ALA A 40 -16.50 18.48 -15.82
C ALA A 40 -15.08 18.30 -16.38
N GLY A 41 -14.06 18.42 -15.53
CA GLY A 41 -12.67 18.13 -15.89
C GLY A 41 -12.47 16.68 -16.30
N LEU A 42 -12.99 15.73 -15.51
CA LEU A 42 -12.94 14.30 -15.81
C LEU A 42 -13.69 13.95 -17.10
N ASN A 43 -14.87 14.54 -17.33
CA ASN A 43 -15.65 14.31 -18.56
C ASN A 43 -14.93 14.79 -19.84
N LEU A 44 -14.08 15.81 -19.71
CA LEU A 44 -13.28 16.35 -20.82
C LEU A 44 -11.94 15.63 -21.03
N ALA A 45 -11.46 14.89 -20.04
CA ALA A 45 -10.12 14.30 -20.05
C ALA A 45 -10.07 13.06 -20.95
N GLY A 46 -9.05 13.01 -21.81
CA GLY A 46 -8.68 11.84 -22.61
C GLY A 46 -7.54 11.03 -21.99
N ASN A 47 -7.13 9.97 -22.69
CA ASN A 47 -5.97 9.17 -22.28
C ASN A 47 -4.71 10.04 -22.15
N GLY A 48 -4.04 9.97 -20.99
CA GLY A 48 -2.84 10.74 -20.70
C GLY A 48 -3.08 12.15 -20.18
N ASP A 49 -4.32 12.66 -20.22
CA ASP A 49 -4.64 14.00 -19.71
C ASP A 49 -4.53 14.07 -18.18
N THR A 50 -4.30 15.28 -17.67
CA THR A 50 -4.28 15.59 -16.25
C THR A 50 -5.38 16.57 -15.91
N VAL A 51 -6.25 16.22 -14.98
CA VAL A 51 -7.16 17.13 -14.29
C VAL A 51 -6.43 17.65 -13.05
N LEU A 52 -5.97 18.89 -13.09
CA LEU A 52 -5.23 19.55 -12.01
C LEU A 52 -6.19 20.44 -11.21
N VAL A 53 -6.40 20.13 -9.94
CA VAL A 53 -7.40 20.78 -9.09
C VAL A 53 -6.73 21.75 -8.11
N GLN A 54 -7.19 23.00 -8.11
CA GLN A 54 -6.78 24.04 -7.17
C GLN A 54 -7.33 23.76 -5.75
N PRO A 55 -6.74 24.36 -4.70
CA PRO A 55 -7.29 24.30 -3.35
C PRO A 55 -8.77 24.70 -3.31
N GLY A 56 -9.58 23.97 -2.55
CA GLY A 56 -11.00 24.26 -2.42
C GLY A 56 -11.81 23.10 -1.85
N ILE A 57 -13.08 23.37 -1.57
CA ILE A 57 -14.08 22.37 -1.21
C ILE A 57 -15.02 22.18 -2.39
N TYR A 58 -15.05 20.97 -2.92
CA TYR A 58 -15.82 20.55 -4.06
C TYR A 58 -16.91 19.61 -3.57
N ASN A 59 -18.16 20.08 -3.56
CA ASN A 59 -19.32 19.28 -3.16
C ASN A 59 -19.78 18.45 -4.37
N GLU A 60 -19.14 17.30 -4.59
CA GLU A 60 -19.32 16.45 -5.75
C GLU A 60 -19.27 14.96 -5.38
N ASN A 61 -20.01 14.14 -6.14
CA ASN A 61 -19.87 12.68 -6.14
C ASN A 61 -19.33 12.25 -7.50
N LEU A 62 -18.02 12.01 -7.56
CA LEU A 62 -17.29 11.85 -8.82
C LEU A 62 -17.49 10.45 -9.42
N VAL A 63 -17.63 10.41 -10.73
CA VAL A 63 -17.62 9.18 -11.54
C VAL A 63 -16.47 9.27 -12.53
N TRP A 64 -15.53 8.34 -12.40
CA TRP A 64 -14.41 8.22 -13.31
C TRP A 64 -14.91 7.78 -14.70
N PRO A 65 -14.49 8.43 -15.78
CA PRO A 65 -14.88 8.02 -17.13
C PRO A 65 -14.24 6.67 -17.49
N SER A 66 -14.79 5.94 -18.45
CA SER A 66 -14.21 4.68 -18.96
C SER A 66 -12.96 4.91 -19.84
N VAL A 67 -11.98 5.65 -19.30
CA VAL A 67 -10.77 6.11 -19.98
C VAL A 67 -9.56 5.83 -19.09
N ASP A 68 -8.61 5.05 -19.60
CA ASP A 68 -7.34 4.79 -18.92
C ASP A 68 -6.38 5.97 -19.06
N GLY A 69 -5.43 6.09 -18.14
CA GLY A 69 -4.30 7.02 -18.21
C GLY A 69 -4.59 8.45 -17.77
N ILE A 70 -5.82 8.75 -17.33
CA ILE A 70 -6.15 10.06 -16.75
C ILE A 70 -5.48 10.20 -15.38
N LYS A 71 -4.97 11.39 -15.08
CA LYS A 71 -4.48 11.74 -13.75
C LYS A 71 -5.35 12.83 -13.13
N LEU A 72 -5.94 12.55 -11.99
CA LEU A 72 -6.63 13.53 -11.15
C LEU A 72 -5.69 13.92 -10.02
N LEU A 73 -5.15 15.14 -10.07
CA LEU A 73 -4.11 15.61 -9.16
C LEU A 73 -4.55 16.88 -8.44
N SER A 74 -4.37 16.93 -7.12
CA SER A 74 -4.42 18.18 -6.37
C SER A 74 -3.12 18.96 -6.56
N SER A 75 -3.24 20.28 -6.73
CA SER A 75 -2.10 21.20 -6.82
C SER A 75 -1.50 21.57 -5.46
N ALA A 76 -2.22 21.30 -4.35
CA ALA A 76 -1.81 21.70 -3.00
C ALA A 76 -1.90 20.59 -1.94
N GLY A 77 -2.17 19.35 -2.36
CA GLY A 77 -2.29 18.20 -1.47
C GLY A 77 -3.63 18.07 -0.74
N SER A 78 -3.78 17.00 0.04
CA SER A 78 -5.06 16.56 0.59
C SER A 78 -5.62 17.51 1.64
N ALA A 79 -4.75 18.20 2.38
CA ALA A 79 -5.15 19.18 3.38
C ALA A 79 -5.88 20.41 2.81
N ALA A 80 -5.70 20.70 1.52
CA ALA A 80 -6.21 21.93 0.89
C ALA A 80 -7.27 21.68 -0.20
N THR A 81 -7.41 20.44 -0.68
CA THR A 81 -8.31 20.09 -1.79
C THR A 81 -9.24 18.96 -1.37
N ILE A 82 -10.51 19.31 -1.14
CA ILE A 82 -11.49 18.45 -0.48
C ILE A 82 -12.62 18.14 -1.46
N VAL A 83 -12.89 16.87 -1.69
CA VAL A 83 -14.12 16.35 -2.30
C VAL A 83 -15.06 15.94 -1.17
N ASP A 84 -16.12 16.72 -0.96
CA ASP A 84 -17.12 16.46 0.08
C ASP A 84 -18.35 15.80 -0.56
N GLY A 85 -18.56 14.53 -0.24
CA GLY A 85 -19.69 13.73 -0.75
C GLY A 85 -21.04 14.08 -0.11
N GLY A 86 -21.08 14.94 0.92
CA GLY A 86 -22.30 15.45 1.53
C GLY A 86 -23.24 14.39 2.13
N LEU A 87 -22.74 13.17 2.37
CA LEU A 87 -23.50 11.95 2.66
C LEU A 87 -24.55 11.60 1.58
N ALA A 88 -24.42 12.15 0.37
CA ALA A 88 -25.34 11.95 -0.74
C ALA A 88 -24.98 10.74 -1.62
N GLY A 89 -23.75 10.23 -1.50
CA GLY A 89 -23.27 9.09 -2.27
C GLY A 89 -21.77 8.85 -2.10
N VAL A 90 -21.21 8.00 -2.95
CA VAL A 90 -19.76 7.70 -2.98
C VAL A 90 -19.00 8.95 -3.43
N CYS A 91 -17.88 9.30 -2.79
CA CYS A 91 -17.13 10.48 -3.20
C CYS A 91 -16.44 10.29 -4.56
N LEU A 92 -15.87 9.11 -4.80
CA LEU A 92 -15.28 8.74 -6.09
C LEU A 92 -15.60 7.29 -6.46
N THR A 93 -16.24 7.11 -7.61
CA THR A 93 -16.49 5.79 -8.22
C THR A 93 -15.62 5.60 -9.46
N MET A 94 -14.74 4.60 -9.42
CA MET A 94 -13.93 4.14 -10.55
C MET A 94 -14.42 2.74 -10.94
N GLY A 95 -15.23 2.67 -12.01
CA GLY A 95 -15.90 1.43 -12.44
C GLY A 95 -14.96 0.34 -12.94
N SER A 96 -15.51 -0.76 -13.46
CA SER A 96 -14.75 -1.92 -13.96
C SER A 96 -14.09 -1.70 -15.33
N GLY A 97 -13.81 -0.44 -15.70
CA GLY A 97 -13.09 -0.13 -16.93
C GLY A 97 -11.70 -0.77 -16.90
N SER A 98 -11.19 -1.21 -18.05
CA SER A 98 -9.84 -1.78 -18.19
C SER A 98 -8.77 -0.70 -18.08
N PHE A 99 -8.73 0.02 -16.98
CA PHE A 99 -7.71 1.00 -16.67
C PHE A 99 -6.62 0.43 -15.75
N THR A 100 -5.40 0.88 -16.00
CA THR A 100 -4.14 0.42 -15.41
C THR A 100 -3.65 1.43 -14.37
N ARG A 101 -2.49 1.17 -13.76
CA ARG A 101 -1.85 2.10 -12.82
C ARG A 101 -1.42 3.43 -13.45
N ALA A 102 -1.54 3.58 -14.77
CA ALA A 102 -1.42 4.88 -15.45
C ALA A 102 -2.56 5.83 -15.09
N THR A 103 -3.71 5.29 -14.71
CA THR A 103 -4.82 6.03 -14.10
C THR A 103 -4.51 6.32 -12.64
N GLU A 104 -4.55 7.59 -12.25
CA GLU A 104 -4.08 8.03 -10.93
C GLU A 104 -5.02 9.06 -10.28
N VAL A 105 -5.30 8.89 -9.00
CA VAL A 105 -5.92 9.91 -8.14
C VAL A 105 -5.00 10.22 -6.96
N ARG A 106 -4.63 11.50 -6.81
CA ARG A 106 -3.63 11.90 -5.81
C ARG A 106 -3.87 13.25 -5.15
N GLY A 107 -3.70 13.28 -3.83
CA GLY A 107 -3.59 14.51 -3.05
C GLY A 107 -4.94 15.12 -2.68
N PHE A 108 -6.00 14.33 -2.54
CA PHE A 108 -7.32 14.83 -2.16
C PHE A 108 -7.71 14.36 -0.77
N THR A 109 -8.54 15.14 -0.08
CA THR A 109 -9.40 14.59 0.98
C THR A 109 -10.73 14.20 0.36
N PHE A 110 -11.16 12.96 0.52
CA PHE A 110 -12.51 12.48 0.25
C PHE A 110 -13.23 12.32 1.57
N GLN A 111 -14.30 13.08 1.79
CA GLN A 111 -15.01 13.04 3.08
C GLN A 111 -16.51 12.94 2.93
N LYS A 112 -17.16 12.45 4.00
CA LYS A 112 -18.62 12.33 4.08
C LYS A 112 -19.22 11.58 2.88
N GLY A 113 -18.51 10.57 2.40
CA GLY A 113 -19.06 9.61 1.46
C GLY A 113 -20.14 8.76 2.13
N HIS A 114 -21.09 8.25 1.37
CA HIS A 114 -22.13 7.36 1.88
C HIS A 114 -22.44 6.23 0.90
N SER A 115 -22.56 5.02 1.42
CA SER A 115 -23.05 3.85 0.69
C SER A 115 -24.17 3.16 1.48
N ALA A 116 -25.42 3.28 1.01
CA ALA A 116 -26.58 2.70 1.68
C ALA A 116 -26.54 1.16 1.74
N SER A 117 -25.87 0.51 0.78
CA SER A 117 -25.67 -0.94 0.75
C SER A 117 -24.41 -1.40 1.51
N GLY A 118 -23.68 -0.47 2.16
CA GLY A 118 -22.44 -0.77 2.86
C GLY A 118 -21.25 -1.05 1.93
N GLY A 119 -21.30 -0.65 0.66
CA GLY A 119 -20.15 -0.69 -0.26
C GLY A 119 -19.14 0.43 -0.01
N GLY A 120 -18.33 0.74 -1.03
CA GLY A 120 -17.41 1.89 -1.00
C GLY A 120 -18.15 3.21 -0.85
N ALA A 121 -17.77 4.00 0.14
CA ALA A 121 -18.32 5.32 0.44
C ALA A 121 -17.32 6.44 0.12
N GLY A 122 -16.04 6.27 0.46
CA GLY A 122 -14.99 7.22 0.07
C GLY A 122 -14.59 7.03 -1.39
N ILE A 123 -13.78 6.01 -1.65
CA ILE A 123 -13.31 5.65 -2.99
C ILE A 123 -13.73 4.20 -3.28
N SER A 124 -14.47 4.00 -4.36
CA SER A 124 -14.82 2.67 -4.88
C SER A 124 -14.05 2.43 -6.18
N CYS A 125 -13.26 1.36 -6.26
CA CYS A 125 -12.40 1.06 -7.40
C CYS A 125 -12.51 -0.41 -7.82
N ALA A 126 -12.90 -0.62 -9.08
CA ALA A 126 -13.00 -1.95 -9.70
C ALA A 126 -11.97 -2.22 -10.81
N GLY A 127 -11.11 -1.23 -11.11
CA GLY A 127 -9.98 -1.35 -12.04
C GLY A 127 -8.62 -1.16 -11.34
N SER A 128 -7.51 -1.27 -12.07
CA SER A 128 -6.17 -1.32 -11.47
C SER A 128 -5.50 0.05 -11.35
N ALA A 129 -6.21 1.05 -10.81
CA ALA A 129 -5.72 2.42 -10.69
C ALA A 129 -4.67 2.60 -9.57
N THR A 130 -3.96 3.73 -9.62
CA THR A 130 -3.13 4.24 -8.53
C THR A 130 -3.93 5.22 -7.67
N ILE A 131 -4.17 4.87 -6.40
CA ILE A 131 -4.81 5.72 -5.40
C ILE A 131 -3.73 6.10 -4.39
N ALA A 132 -3.25 7.34 -4.44
CA ALA A 132 -2.06 7.71 -3.67
C ALA A 132 -2.16 9.05 -2.93
N ALA A 133 -1.58 9.12 -1.73
CA ALA A 133 -1.49 10.37 -0.95
C ALA A 133 -2.83 11.10 -0.77
N ASN A 134 -3.91 10.35 -0.64
CA ASN A 134 -5.24 10.89 -0.32
C ASN A 134 -5.54 10.71 1.16
N ARG A 135 -6.47 11.52 1.67
CA ARG A 135 -7.15 11.27 2.94
C ARG A 135 -8.58 10.81 2.65
N VAL A 136 -9.05 9.74 3.27
CA VAL A 136 -10.44 9.28 3.16
C VAL A 136 -11.02 9.23 4.56
N THR A 137 -11.98 10.11 4.85
CA THR A 137 -12.40 10.33 6.24
C THR A 137 -13.89 10.56 6.44
N ALA A 138 -14.39 10.20 7.62
CA ALA A 138 -15.78 10.44 8.03
C ALA A 138 -16.83 9.90 7.04
N CYS A 139 -16.52 8.79 6.36
CA CYS A 139 -17.42 8.13 5.42
C CYS A 139 -18.38 7.19 6.16
N ARG A 140 -19.62 7.09 5.67
CA ARG A 140 -20.63 6.12 6.09
C ARG A 140 -20.68 4.94 5.12
N GLY A 141 -19.90 3.90 5.43
CA GLY A 141 -19.59 2.77 4.56
C GLY A 141 -18.09 2.52 4.54
N VAL A 142 -17.60 1.74 3.58
CA VAL A 142 -16.17 1.45 3.45
C VAL A 142 -15.43 2.70 2.98
N GLY A 143 -14.32 3.07 3.63
CA GLY A 143 -13.45 4.17 3.19
C GLY A 143 -12.93 3.92 1.76
N VAL A 144 -12.12 2.88 1.58
CA VAL A 144 -11.60 2.46 0.27
C VAL A 144 -12.06 1.04 -0.06
N TYR A 145 -12.82 0.91 -1.15
CA TYR A 145 -13.41 -0.35 -1.58
C TYR A 145 -12.80 -0.81 -2.90
N LEU A 146 -12.02 -1.89 -2.85
CA LEU A 146 -11.36 -2.51 -3.99
C LEU A 146 -12.06 -3.83 -4.31
N SER A 147 -12.72 -3.91 -5.46
CA SER A 147 -13.50 -5.10 -5.82
C SER A 147 -13.46 -5.35 -7.31
N SER A 148 -12.96 -6.51 -7.72
CA SER A 148 -12.91 -6.87 -9.13
C SER A 148 -12.99 -8.37 -9.36
N ASP A 149 -13.72 -8.77 -10.40
CA ASP A 149 -13.77 -10.16 -10.86
C ASP A 149 -12.63 -10.52 -11.83
N SER A 150 -11.60 -9.67 -11.94
CA SER A 150 -10.45 -9.89 -12.82
C SER A 150 -9.27 -10.47 -12.06
N ALA A 151 -8.71 -11.59 -12.56
CA ALA A 151 -7.43 -12.12 -12.07
C ALA A 151 -6.24 -11.17 -12.35
N GLY A 152 -6.41 -10.19 -13.24
CA GLY A 152 -5.41 -9.14 -13.52
C GLY A 152 -5.53 -7.91 -12.60
N PHE A 153 -6.47 -7.92 -11.65
CA PHE A 153 -6.70 -6.79 -10.74
C PHE A 153 -5.47 -6.54 -9.86
N SER A 154 -4.85 -5.38 -10.05
CA SER A 154 -3.58 -5.00 -9.42
C SER A 154 -3.49 -3.49 -9.14
N PRO A 155 -4.49 -2.89 -8.45
CA PRO A 155 -4.40 -1.49 -8.05
C PRO A 155 -3.19 -1.24 -7.14
N LEU A 156 -2.76 0.02 -7.06
CA LEU A 156 -1.79 0.50 -6.07
C LEU A 156 -2.49 1.48 -5.13
N VAL A 157 -2.60 1.13 -3.86
CA VAL A 157 -3.10 2.03 -2.81
C VAL A 157 -1.92 2.40 -1.92
N ALA A 158 -1.38 3.60 -2.10
CA ALA A 158 -0.10 3.98 -1.52
C ALA A 158 -0.11 5.33 -0.78
N GLY A 159 0.34 5.36 0.46
CA GLY A 159 0.56 6.62 1.18
C GLY A 159 -0.73 7.36 1.55
N ASN A 160 -1.87 6.67 1.61
CA ASN A 160 -3.15 7.28 1.97
C ASN A 160 -3.35 7.26 3.49
N GLU A 161 -4.09 8.24 4.00
CA GLU A 161 -4.67 8.22 5.34
C GLU A 161 -6.15 7.81 5.18
N ILE A 162 -6.58 6.76 5.87
CA ILE A 162 -7.97 6.29 5.90
C ILE A 162 -8.37 6.29 7.36
N ASP A 163 -9.32 7.15 7.69
CA ASP A 163 -9.62 7.41 9.09
C ASP A 163 -11.08 7.69 9.39
N ALA A 164 -11.54 7.31 10.59
CA ALA A 164 -12.87 7.64 11.09
C ALA A 164 -14.02 7.25 10.12
N CYS A 165 -13.82 6.23 9.27
CA CYS A 165 -14.88 5.67 8.46
C CYS A 165 -15.72 4.74 9.34
N VAL A 166 -17.04 4.85 9.23
CA VAL A 166 -17.99 4.08 10.03
C VAL A 166 -18.90 3.30 9.10
N LYS A 167 -18.96 1.98 9.29
CA LYS A 167 -19.88 1.12 8.55
C LYS A 167 -20.80 0.37 9.49
N GLU A 168 -22.10 0.52 9.24
CA GLU A 168 -23.19 -0.04 10.02
C GLU A 168 -24.26 -0.54 9.06
N VAL A 169 -24.25 -1.85 8.75
CA VAL A 169 -25.37 -2.52 8.06
C VAL A 169 -25.86 -3.72 8.86
N GLU A 170 -27.15 -4.03 8.73
CA GLU A 170 -27.85 -5.04 9.53
C GLU A 170 -27.37 -6.50 9.32
N SER A 171 -26.47 -6.76 8.36
CA SER A 171 -26.09 -8.12 7.95
C SER A 171 -24.61 -8.45 8.15
N TRP A 172 -23.77 -8.12 7.17
CA TRP A 172 -22.34 -8.37 7.17
C TRP A 172 -21.58 -7.08 6.91
N ASN A 173 -20.76 -6.73 7.88
CA ASN A 173 -19.88 -5.60 7.87
C ASN A 173 -18.47 -6.07 7.57
N TYR A 174 -17.94 -5.64 6.42
CA TYR A 174 -16.58 -5.93 6.00
C TYR A 174 -15.84 -4.61 5.75
N GLY A 175 -14.64 -4.44 6.31
CA GLY A 175 -13.74 -3.34 5.94
C GLY A 175 -14.29 -1.95 6.25
N ALA A 176 -14.23 -1.42 7.47
CA ALA A 176 -14.63 -0.02 7.68
C ALA A 176 -13.64 0.92 6.98
N GLY A 177 -12.34 0.70 7.19
CA GLY A 177 -11.29 1.43 6.50
C GLY A 177 -11.17 0.97 5.05
N MET A 178 -10.83 -0.30 4.85
CA MET A 178 -10.57 -0.87 3.54
C MET A 178 -11.21 -2.25 3.34
N TYR A 179 -11.82 -2.43 2.19
CA TYR A 179 -12.33 -3.71 1.71
C TYR A 179 -11.62 -4.11 0.43
N ILE A 180 -11.08 -5.32 0.39
CA ILE A 180 -10.36 -5.87 -0.75
C ILE A 180 -10.97 -7.22 -1.10
N THR A 181 -11.54 -7.34 -2.28
CA THR A 181 -12.00 -8.63 -2.84
C THR A 181 -11.56 -8.76 -4.28
N ALA A 182 -11.01 -9.92 -4.64
CA ALA A 182 -10.66 -10.19 -6.01
C ALA A 182 -10.63 -11.68 -6.33
N GLN A 183 -10.70 -12.01 -7.62
CA GLN A 183 -10.47 -13.40 -8.05
C GLN A 183 -9.06 -13.88 -7.70
N ALA A 184 -8.91 -15.20 -7.57
CA ALA A 184 -7.60 -15.82 -7.35
C ALA A 184 -6.60 -15.39 -8.44
N GLY A 185 -5.37 -15.04 -8.02
CA GLY A 185 -4.32 -14.52 -8.90
C GLY A 185 -4.23 -12.99 -8.97
N ALA A 186 -5.27 -12.26 -8.57
CA ALA A 186 -5.20 -10.81 -8.42
C ALA A 186 -4.19 -10.40 -7.34
N ARG A 187 -3.48 -9.29 -7.56
CA ARG A 187 -2.45 -8.77 -6.64
C ARG A 187 -2.60 -7.27 -6.39
N PRO A 188 -3.66 -6.83 -5.67
CA PRO A 188 -3.70 -5.49 -5.12
C PRO A 188 -2.47 -5.22 -4.25
N GLU A 189 -1.92 -4.02 -4.35
CA GLU A 189 -0.76 -3.60 -3.56
C GLU A 189 -1.16 -2.44 -2.65
N ILE A 190 -1.04 -2.67 -1.34
CA ILE A 190 -1.47 -1.76 -0.28
C ILE A 190 -0.24 -1.41 0.55
N CYS A 191 0.27 -0.20 0.41
CA CYS A 191 1.51 0.16 1.09
C CYS A 191 1.61 1.59 1.62
N TYR A 192 2.38 1.77 2.68
CA TYR A 192 2.62 3.10 3.28
C TYR A 192 1.34 3.84 3.71
N ASN A 193 0.21 3.14 3.87
CA ASN A 193 -1.03 3.76 4.28
C ASN A 193 -1.11 3.84 5.81
N TYR A 194 -1.83 4.83 6.31
CA TYR A 194 -2.26 4.92 7.69
C TYR A 194 -3.76 4.64 7.75
N ILE A 195 -4.17 3.53 8.36
CA ILE A 195 -5.56 3.05 8.41
C ILE A 195 -5.97 2.96 9.87
N HIS A 196 -6.76 3.92 10.34
CA HIS A 196 -6.94 4.11 11.77
C HIS A 196 -8.27 4.73 12.20
N HIS A 197 -8.72 4.38 13.41
CA HIS A 197 -10.01 4.82 13.95
C HIS A 197 -11.23 4.45 13.10
N ASP A 198 -11.10 3.47 12.20
CA ASP A 198 -12.22 2.98 11.43
C ASP A 198 -13.06 2.02 12.28
N THR A 199 -14.38 2.12 12.14
CA THR A 199 -15.32 1.45 13.03
C THR A 199 -16.38 0.65 12.26
N LEU A 200 -16.49 -0.64 12.56
CA LEU A 200 -17.67 -1.43 12.21
C LEU A 200 -18.62 -1.47 13.41
N LEU A 201 -19.88 -1.07 13.22
CA LEU A 201 -20.90 -0.94 14.27
C LEU A 201 -22.10 -1.88 14.06
N ASN A 202 -22.71 -2.30 15.17
CA ASN A 202 -24.09 -2.83 15.30
C ASN A 202 -24.55 -3.86 14.26
N SER A 203 -23.64 -4.72 13.82
CA SER A 203 -23.95 -5.83 12.92
C SER A 203 -23.75 -7.17 13.60
N ALA A 204 -24.48 -8.19 13.15
CA ALA A 204 -24.28 -9.55 13.62
C ALA A 204 -22.87 -10.08 13.26
N ARG A 205 -22.25 -9.54 12.20
CA ARG A 205 -20.97 -10.02 11.66
C ARG A 205 -20.10 -8.86 11.19
N ASN A 206 -19.13 -8.46 12.03
CA ASN A 206 -18.16 -7.41 11.77
C ASN A 206 -16.76 -8.02 11.54
N TYR A 207 -16.20 -7.90 10.34
CA TYR A 207 -14.88 -8.42 9.99
C TYR A 207 -13.97 -7.39 9.34
N GLY A 208 -12.71 -7.34 9.76
CA GLY A 208 -11.70 -6.51 9.11
C GLY A 208 -11.95 -5.03 9.35
N GLY A 209 -11.84 -4.54 10.59
CA GLY A 209 -12.16 -3.13 10.91
C GLY A 209 -11.32 -2.16 10.08
N GLY A 210 -10.00 -2.31 10.15
CA GLY A 210 -9.05 -1.64 9.28
C GLY A 210 -9.09 -2.22 7.87
N ILE A 211 -8.76 -3.51 7.71
CA ILE A 211 -8.72 -4.17 6.40
C ILE A 211 -9.48 -5.50 6.42
N TYR A 212 -10.44 -5.65 5.51
CA TYR A 212 -10.94 -6.95 5.07
C TYR A 212 -10.24 -7.36 3.76
N CYS A 213 -9.65 -8.55 3.72
CA CYS A 213 -8.86 -9.04 2.59
C CYS A 213 -9.33 -10.43 2.12
N ASP A 214 -9.97 -10.46 0.96
CA ASP A 214 -10.21 -11.65 0.14
C ASP A 214 -9.46 -11.50 -1.22
N ALA A 215 -8.13 -11.40 -1.16
CA ALA A 215 -7.26 -11.38 -2.32
C ALA A 215 -5.84 -11.85 -1.97
N ASP A 216 -5.03 -12.21 -2.97
CA ASP A 216 -3.60 -12.48 -2.80
C ASP A 216 -2.78 -11.17 -2.78
N ALA A 217 -3.21 -10.23 -1.95
CA ALA A 217 -2.70 -8.87 -1.87
C ALA A 217 -1.28 -8.79 -1.27
N LEU A 218 -0.55 -7.75 -1.65
CA LEU A 218 0.69 -7.33 -0.99
C LEU A 218 0.35 -6.19 -0.03
N ILE A 219 0.41 -6.45 1.27
CA ILE A 219 0.09 -5.49 2.33
C ILE A 219 1.38 -5.23 3.10
N TYR A 220 2.02 -4.08 2.85
CA TYR A 220 3.30 -3.79 3.49
C TYR A 220 3.52 -2.35 3.87
N GLN A 221 4.31 -2.10 4.92
CA GLN A 221 4.61 -0.74 5.39
C GLN A 221 3.39 0.09 5.74
N ASN A 222 2.27 -0.54 6.08
CA ASN A 222 1.10 0.17 6.57
C ASN A 222 1.16 0.30 8.10
N VAL A 223 0.57 1.37 8.61
CA VAL A 223 0.21 1.50 10.02
C VAL A 223 -1.29 1.27 10.11
N ILE A 224 -1.70 0.21 10.80
CA ILE A 224 -3.10 -0.21 10.96
C ILE A 224 -3.40 -0.18 12.45
N SER A 225 -4.06 0.89 12.90
CA SER A 225 -4.17 1.14 14.33
C SER A 225 -5.52 1.62 14.82
N GLU A 226 -5.88 1.26 16.04
CA GLU A 226 -7.04 1.86 16.72
C GLU A 226 -8.37 1.67 15.95
N ASN A 227 -8.44 0.66 15.09
CA ASN A 227 -9.67 0.26 14.44
C ASN A 227 -10.52 -0.55 15.41
N VAL A 228 -11.83 -0.34 15.37
CA VAL A 228 -12.74 -0.88 16.38
C VAL A 228 -13.88 -1.65 15.75
N LEU A 229 -14.14 -2.84 16.27
CA LEU A 229 -15.35 -3.60 15.97
C LEU A 229 -16.26 -3.54 17.19
N LEU A 230 -17.36 -2.79 17.07
CA LEU A 230 -18.40 -2.71 18.09
C LEU A 230 -19.66 -3.41 17.61
N SER A 231 -20.27 -4.22 18.47
CA SER A 231 -21.61 -4.73 18.21
C SER A 231 -22.31 -5.00 19.54
N ASP A 232 -23.53 -4.50 19.64
CA ASP A 232 -24.48 -4.64 20.75
C ASP A 232 -25.66 -5.55 20.38
N THR A 233 -25.56 -6.27 19.24
CA THR A 233 -26.64 -7.13 18.70
C THR A 233 -26.87 -8.42 19.50
N GLY A 234 -26.42 -8.46 20.76
CA GLY A 234 -26.60 -9.57 21.69
C GLY A 234 -25.67 -10.76 21.43
N SER A 235 -26.03 -11.94 21.91
CA SER A 235 -25.13 -13.11 22.04
C SER A 235 -24.70 -13.78 20.73
N ALA A 236 -25.13 -13.28 19.57
CA ALA A 236 -24.80 -13.83 18.25
C ALA A 236 -23.80 -12.98 17.45
N CYS A 237 -23.38 -11.84 17.98
CA CYS A 237 -22.45 -10.93 17.32
C CYS A 237 -21.05 -11.54 17.13
N ARG A 238 -20.40 -11.17 16.03
CA ARG A 238 -19.03 -11.58 15.71
C ARG A 238 -18.18 -10.35 15.42
N ALA A 239 -17.04 -10.24 16.07
CA ALA A 239 -16.05 -9.20 15.85
C ALA A 239 -14.69 -9.83 15.58
N TYR A 240 -14.33 -9.96 14.32
CA TYR A 240 -13.09 -10.65 13.93
C TYR A 240 -12.14 -9.75 13.14
N GLY A 241 -10.85 -9.75 13.49
CA GLY A 241 -9.86 -9.02 12.69
C GLY A 241 -10.06 -7.51 12.76
N ALA A 242 -10.01 -6.89 13.95
CA ALA A 242 -10.18 -5.43 14.03
C ALA A 242 -9.11 -4.69 13.21
N GLY A 243 -7.87 -5.17 13.21
CA GLY A 243 -6.82 -4.72 12.29
C GLY A 243 -7.02 -5.29 10.88
N ILE A 244 -6.74 -6.58 10.71
CA ILE A 244 -6.82 -7.28 9.42
C ILE A 244 -7.64 -8.57 9.56
N PHE A 245 -8.56 -8.79 8.62
CA PHE A 245 -9.22 -10.08 8.41
C PHE A 245 -8.85 -10.64 7.04
N VAL A 246 -8.42 -11.90 6.99
CA VAL A 246 -8.09 -12.63 5.76
C VAL A 246 -9.01 -13.83 5.58
N ASP A 247 -9.57 -13.99 4.37
CA ASP A 247 -10.55 -15.05 4.06
C ASP A 247 -10.15 -15.95 2.87
N THR A 248 -11.00 -16.96 2.61
CA THR A 248 -11.18 -17.68 1.32
C THR A 248 -9.92 -18.26 0.66
N GLU A 249 -9.13 -19.05 1.39
CA GLU A 249 -7.92 -19.71 0.86
C GLU A 249 -6.88 -18.75 0.23
N ARG A 250 -7.00 -17.44 0.51
CA ARG A 250 -6.13 -16.41 -0.04
C ARG A 250 -4.74 -16.47 0.57
N LYS A 251 -3.76 -15.97 -0.19
CA LYS A 251 -2.33 -16.03 0.13
C LYS A 251 -1.72 -14.62 0.13
N PRO A 252 -2.23 -13.68 0.94
CA PRO A 252 -1.64 -12.35 1.01
C PRO A 252 -0.26 -12.40 1.66
N VAL A 253 0.59 -11.45 1.27
CA VAL A 253 1.85 -11.17 1.98
C VAL A 253 1.59 -9.96 2.88
N ILE A 254 1.67 -10.18 4.19
CA ILE A 254 1.53 -9.16 5.23
C ILE A 254 2.93 -8.92 5.78
N PHE A 255 3.62 -7.91 5.25
CA PHE A 255 5.04 -7.72 5.46
C PHE A 255 5.38 -6.33 6.01
N GLY A 256 6.13 -6.24 7.11
CA GLY A 256 6.65 -4.93 7.54
C GLY A 256 5.54 -3.94 7.90
N ASN A 257 4.45 -4.37 8.52
CA ASN A 257 3.37 -3.49 8.98
C ASN A 257 3.42 -3.28 10.49
N LEU A 258 2.87 -2.16 10.93
CA LEU A 258 2.61 -1.88 12.33
C LEU A 258 1.10 -2.05 12.58
N ILE A 259 0.71 -3.12 13.28
CA ILE A 259 -0.69 -3.49 13.52
C ILE A 259 -0.95 -3.38 15.01
N ILE A 260 -1.47 -2.23 15.45
CA ILE A 260 -1.42 -1.86 16.87
C ILE A 260 -2.73 -1.33 17.43
N ASN A 261 -3.02 -1.64 18.69
CA ASN A 261 -4.15 -1.07 19.44
C ASN A 261 -5.52 -1.25 18.76
N ASN A 262 -5.67 -2.24 17.88
CA ASN A 262 -6.97 -2.55 17.28
C ASN A 262 -7.82 -3.34 18.29
N ARG A 263 -9.13 -3.13 18.27
CA ARG A 263 -10.03 -3.56 19.34
C ARG A 263 -11.25 -4.30 18.81
N CYS A 264 -11.42 -5.56 19.21
CA CYS A 264 -12.68 -6.29 19.08
C CYS A 264 -13.46 -6.16 20.39
N ALA A 265 -14.57 -5.42 20.37
CA ALA A 265 -15.34 -5.05 21.55
C ALA A 265 -16.83 -5.33 21.33
N THR A 266 -17.25 -6.54 21.65
CA THR A 266 -18.64 -6.99 21.45
C THR A 266 -19.04 -8.03 22.48
N ASP A 267 -20.33 -8.29 22.63
CA ASP A 267 -20.87 -9.13 23.71
C ASP A 267 -20.72 -10.64 23.48
N ALA A 268 -20.29 -11.09 22.30
CA ALA A 268 -20.10 -12.51 21.99
C ALA A 268 -18.72 -12.85 21.41
N TRP A 269 -18.62 -13.35 20.17
CA TRP A 269 -17.39 -13.94 19.63
C TRP A 269 -16.40 -12.88 19.15
N LYS A 270 -15.19 -12.91 19.71
CA LYS A 270 -14.13 -11.92 19.46
C LYS A 270 -12.81 -12.61 19.19
N TYR A 271 -12.33 -12.51 17.96
CA TYR A 271 -11.14 -13.25 17.53
C TYR A 271 -10.18 -12.39 16.72
N GLY A 272 -8.89 -12.47 17.01
CA GLY A 272 -7.88 -11.89 16.14
C GLY A 272 -7.92 -10.38 16.09
N ALA A 273 -7.87 -9.66 17.23
CA ALA A 273 -7.99 -8.20 17.19
C ALA A 273 -6.92 -7.55 16.28
N GLY A 274 -5.69 -8.05 16.29
CA GLY A 274 -4.69 -7.69 15.30
C GLY A 274 -5.00 -8.30 13.93
N ILE A 275 -4.86 -9.63 13.82
CA ILE A 275 -5.06 -10.38 12.57
C ILE A 275 -5.97 -11.59 12.81
N ARG A 276 -6.95 -11.77 11.93
CA ARG A 276 -7.78 -12.97 11.86
C ARG A 276 -7.59 -13.69 10.53
N LEU A 277 -7.35 -15.00 10.59
CA LEU A 277 -7.20 -15.87 9.40
C LEU A 277 -8.30 -16.92 9.35
N TYR A 278 -9.13 -16.89 8.30
CA TYR A 278 -10.31 -17.74 8.15
C TYR A 278 -10.30 -18.56 6.86
N SER A 279 -11.12 -19.60 6.83
CA SER A 279 -11.47 -20.39 5.64
C SER A 279 -10.29 -20.81 4.76
N GLY A 280 -9.27 -21.45 5.35
CA GLY A 280 -8.16 -22.04 4.63
C GLY A 280 -7.10 -21.05 4.13
N ALA A 281 -7.14 -19.79 4.56
CA ALA A 281 -6.14 -18.76 4.21
C ALA A 281 -4.70 -19.23 4.50
N LYS A 282 -3.77 -18.80 3.64
CA LYS A 282 -2.35 -19.15 3.72
C LYS A 282 -1.43 -17.93 3.61
N PRO A 283 -1.54 -16.99 4.56
CA PRO A 283 -0.75 -15.77 4.50
C PRO A 283 0.72 -16.01 4.86
N LEU A 284 1.57 -15.15 4.32
CA LEU A 284 2.92 -14.93 4.82
C LEU A 284 2.89 -13.68 5.72
N ILE A 285 3.10 -13.85 7.03
CA ILE A 285 3.06 -12.78 8.02
C ILE A 285 4.49 -12.56 8.52
N VAL A 286 5.15 -11.51 8.03
CA VAL A 286 6.60 -11.35 8.20
C VAL A 286 7.05 -9.95 8.56
N GLY A 287 7.99 -9.81 9.50
CA GLY A 287 8.59 -8.50 9.79
C GLY A 287 7.61 -7.48 10.35
N ASN A 288 6.46 -7.92 10.88
CA ASN A 288 5.45 -7.01 11.43
C ASN A 288 5.68 -6.78 12.92
N THR A 289 5.21 -5.65 13.42
CA THR A 289 4.98 -5.46 14.85
C THR A 289 3.47 -5.47 15.11
N ILE A 290 3.00 -6.49 15.83
CA ILE A 290 1.59 -6.71 16.17
C ILE A 290 1.46 -6.53 17.69
N ALA A 291 1.02 -5.36 18.13
CA ALA A 291 1.12 -5.01 19.55
C ALA A 291 -0.08 -4.27 20.13
N GLY A 292 -0.40 -4.56 21.39
CA GLY A 292 -1.45 -3.85 22.12
C GLY A 292 -2.87 -4.08 21.57
N ASN A 293 -3.08 -5.05 20.69
CA ASN A 293 -4.41 -5.36 20.15
C ASN A 293 -5.24 -6.12 21.20
N VAL A 294 -6.53 -5.81 21.29
CA VAL A 294 -7.38 -6.25 22.40
C VAL A 294 -8.66 -6.91 21.87
N CYS A 295 -8.91 -8.14 22.29
CA CYS A 295 -10.24 -8.74 22.29
C CYS A 295 -10.84 -8.59 23.70
N GLU A 296 -11.87 -7.76 23.87
CA GLU A 296 -12.43 -7.40 25.17
C GLU A 296 -13.96 -7.60 25.27
N GLY A 297 -14.45 -7.86 26.48
CA GLY A 297 -15.88 -8.00 26.76
C GLY A 297 -16.20 -9.19 27.67
N PRO A 298 -17.45 -9.27 28.17
CA PRO A 298 -17.83 -10.17 29.28
C PRO A 298 -17.83 -11.67 28.91
N HIS A 299 -17.72 -12.00 27.63
CA HIS A 299 -17.81 -13.37 27.14
C HIS A 299 -16.45 -14.08 27.04
N ILE A 300 -16.40 -15.37 27.42
CA ILE A 300 -15.19 -16.20 27.41
C ILE A 300 -14.56 -16.46 26.03
N TRP A 301 -15.27 -16.17 24.93
CA TRP A 301 -14.77 -16.40 23.57
C TRP A 301 -14.05 -15.17 23.04
N SER A 302 -13.00 -14.78 23.76
CA SER A 302 -12.04 -13.75 23.40
C SER A 302 -10.68 -14.42 23.21
N ASN A 303 -10.30 -14.66 21.96
CA ASN A 303 -9.11 -15.47 21.64
C ASN A 303 -8.23 -14.77 20.59
N GLY A 304 -6.91 -14.93 20.69
CA GLY A 304 -6.00 -14.41 19.66
C GLY A 304 -5.96 -12.89 19.63
N GLY A 305 -5.53 -12.23 20.71
CA GLY A 305 -5.43 -10.77 20.74
C GLY A 305 -4.59 -10.23 19.57
N GLY A 306 -3.41 -10.83 19.37
CA GLY A 306 -2.55 -10.58 18.22
C GLY A 306 -3.07 -11.29 16.97
N ILE A 307 -2.96 -12.62 16.92
CA ILE A 307 -3.35 -13.44 15.77
C ILE A 307 -4.32 -14.54 16.19
N TYR A 308 -5.39 -14.71 15.44
CA TYR A 308 -6.27 -15.88 15.54
C TYR A 308 -6.33 -16.62 14.20
N SER A 309 -6.01 -17.92 14.23
CA SER A 309 -6.02 -18.82 13.07
C SER A 309 -7.00 -19.98 13.30
N ASP A 310 -7.88 -20.24 12.33
CA ASP A 310 -8.78 -21.41 12.35
C ASP A 310 -9.13 -21.92 10.95
N MET A 311 -10.07 -22.88 10.85
CA MET A 311 -10.68 -23.31 9.59
C MET A 311 -9.68 -23.75 8.52
N ARG A 312 -8.69 -24.57 8.91
CA ARG A 312 -7.65 -25.14 8.03
C ARG A 312 -6.69 -24.10 7.44
N CYS A 313 -6.53 -22.93 8.07
CA CYS A 313 -5.51 -21.96 7.67
C CYS A 313 -4.09 -22.51 7.91
N THR A 314 -3.16 -22.23 6.99
CA THR A 314 -1.73 -22.52 7.18
C THR A 314 -0.96 -21.22 7.09
N SER A 315 -0.54 -20.68 8.23
CA SER A 315 0.14 -19.39 8.30
C SER A 315 1.63 -19.54 8.57
N TYR A 316 2.43 -18.73 7.88
CA TYR A 316 3.86 -18.62 8.10
C TYR A 316 4.13 -17.31 8.84
N VAL A 317 4.49 -17.40 10.11
CA VAL A 317 4.70 -16.27 11.00
C VAL A 317 6.19 -16.20 11.29
N LYS A 318 6.88 -15.22 10.69
CA LYS A 318 8.34 -15.10 10.78
C LYS A 318 8.86 -13.69 11.04
N ASN A 319 9.90 -13.51 11.84
CA ASN A 319 10.51 -12.19 12.11
C ASN A 319 9.50 -11.14 12.65
N ASN A 320 8.42 -11.54 13.31
CA ASN A 320 7.44 -10.59 13.85
C ASN A 320 7.71 -10.32 15.33
N ILE A 321 7.39 -9.11 15.79
CA ILE A 321 7.20 -8.84 17.22
C ILE A 321 5.70 -8.92 17.52
N ILE A 322 5.31 -9.82 18.43
CA ILE A 322 3.94 -10.01 18.90
C ILE A 322 3.93 -9.73 20.40
N ALA A 323 3.50 -8.53 20.78
CA ALA A 323 3.75 -8.00 22.12
C ALA A 323 2.52 -7.33 22.75
N ASN A 324 2.28 -7.58 24.04
CA ASN A 324 1.27 -6.88 24.85
C ASN A 324 -0.17 -6.92 24.30
N ASN A 325 -0.47 -7.85 23.39
CA ASN A 325 -1.83 -8.12 22.95
C ASN A 325 -2.65 -8.78 24.07
N GLN A 326 -3.97 -8.63 24.06
CA GLN A 326 -4.85 -9.09 25.13
C GLN A 326 -6.03 -9.89 24.59
N ALA A 327 -6.25 -11.06 25.19
CA ALA A 327 -7.41 -11.93 24.97
C ALA A 327 -7.51 -12.90 26.16
N THR A 328 -8.67 -13.53 26.35
CA THR A 328 -8.86 -14.57 27.38
C THR A 328 -7.97 -15.79 27.12
N SER A 329 -7.72 -16.13 25.85
CA SER A 329 -6.86 -17.25 25.48
C SER A 329 -5.98 -16.94 24.26
N GLY A 330 -4.73 -17.39 24.29
CA GLY A 330 -3.76 -17.19 23.20
C GLY A 330 -3.59 -15.71 22.84
N SER A 331 -3.21 -14.87 23.81
CA SER A 331 -3.19 -13.41 23.62
C SER A 331 -2.25 -12.97 22.50
N GLY A 332 -1.13 -13.68 22.31
CA GLY A 332 -0.27 -13.51 21.14
C GLY A 332 -0.83 -14.23 19.92
N ILE A 333 -0.93 -15.57 20.00
CA ILE A 333 -1.50 -16.40 18.94
C ILE A 333 -2.47 -17.42 19.55
N TYR A 334 -3.63 -17.53 18.93
CA TYR A 334 -4.52 -18.67 19.13
C TYR A 334 -4.71 -19.41 17.81
N ASN A 335 -4.20 -20.63 17.72
CA ASN A 335 -4.48 -21.57 16.64
C ASN A 335 -5.56 -22.55 17.09
N TYR A 336 -6.67 -22.62 16.35
CA TYR A 336 -7.77 -23.50 16.68
C TYR A 336 -7.45 -24.96 16.30
N THR A 337 -7.56 -25.89 17.24
CA THR A 337 -7.01 -27.27 17.13
C THR A 337 -8.06 -28.39 17.06
N SER A 338 -9.29 -28.10 16.62
CA SER A 338 -10.32 -29.14 16.45
C SER A 338 -10.32 -29.76 15.04
N SER A 339 -11.41 -30.40 14.60
CA SER A 339 -11.52 -31.12 13.31
C SER A 339 -11.27 -30.27 12.04
N GLN A 340 -11.09 -28.96 12.22
CA GLN A 340 -10.75 -27.98 11.19
C GLN A 340 -9.41 -27.30 11.50
N SER A 341 -8.48 -28.02 12.14
CA SER A 341 -7.20 -27.48 12.57
C SER A 341 -6.38 -26.96 11.41
N GLY A 342 -5.88 -25.73 11.58
CA GLY A 342 -4.82 -25.16 10.78
C GLY A 342 -3.44 -25.42 11.36
N GLU A 343 -2.42 -24.90 10.68
CA GLU A 343 -1.04 -24.91 11.15
C GLU A 343 -0.52 -23.46 11.25
N VAL A 344 0.20 -23.17 12.32
CA VAL A 344 0.98 -21.95 12.48
C VAL A 344 2.45 -22.36 12.52
N VAL A 345 3.18 -22.00 11.47
CA VAL A 345 4.63 -22.19 11.39
C VAL A 345 5.28 -20.92 11.96
N SER A 346 5.79 -21.00 13.18
CA SER A 346 6.45 -19.91 13.89
C SER A 346 7.97 -20.01 13.78
N LEU A 347 8.65 -18.96 13.35
CA LEU A 347 10.11 -18.90 13.20
C LEU A 347 10.64 -17.49 13.52
N HIS A 348 11.68 -17.35 14.33
CA HIS A 348 12.35 -16.06 14.57
C HIS A 348 11.41 -14.90 14.99
N ASN A 349 10.35 -15.16 15.74
CA ASN A 349 9.46 -14.14 16.27
C ASN A 349 9.81 -13.78 17.71
N SER A 350 9.46 -12.56 18.12
CA SER A 350 9.49 -12.13 19.52
C SER A 350 8.09 -12.14 20.12
N TYR A 351 7.88 -12.96 21.16
CA TYR A 351 6.62 -13.06 21.90
C TYR A 351 6.79 -12.46 23.30
N TYR A 352 6.37 -11.21 23.47
CA TYR A 352 6.52 -10.51 24.75
C TYR A 352 5.19 -10.25 25.44
N ASN A 353 5.09 -10.64 26.71
CA ASN A 353 3.88 -10.49 27.53
C ASN A 353 2.62 -11.08 26.84
N ASN A 354 2.78 -12.21 26.14
CA ASN A 354 1.76 -12.84 25.32
C ASN A 354 1.76 -14.36 25.48
N THR A 355 0.60 -14.98 25.29
CA THR A 355 0.43 -16.45 25.36
C THR A 355 0.16 -17.04 23.98
N LEU A 356 0.62 -18.29 23.78
CA LEU A 356 0.37 -19.08 22.58
C LEU A 356 -0.54 -20.26 22.94
N VAL A 357 -1.55 -20.52 22.11
CA VAL A 357 -2.47 -21.65 22.27
C VAL A 357 -2.64 -22.36 20.94
N GLY A 358 -2.55 -23.69 20.96
CA GLY A 358 -2.68 -24.53 19.76
C GLY A 358 -1.52 -24.44 18.77
N CYS A 359 -0.46 -23.72 19.13
CA CYS A 359 0.83 -23.68 18.46
C CYS A 359 1.94 -23.58 19.53
N ALA A 360 3.19 -23.75 19.11
CA ALA A 360 4.36 -23.62 19.96
C ALA A 360 5.36 -22.63 19.34
N MET A 361 6.26 -22.11 20.17
CA MET A 361 7.44 -21.42 19.68
C MET A 361 8.25 -22.39 18.80
N GLY A 362 8.71 -21.91 17.65
CA GLY A 362 9.61 -22.61 16.77
C GLY A 362 11.04 -22.08 16.85
N PRO A 363 11.94 -22.58 15.98
CA PRO A 363 13.33 -22.15 15.91
C PRO A 363 13.49 -20.63 15.80
N GLY A 364 14.42 -20.08 16.60
CA GLY A 364 14.75 -18.65 16.61
C GLY A 364 13.75 -17.76 17.35
N ASP A 365 12.59 -18.28 17.77
CA ASP A 365 11.64 -17.47 18.54
C ASP A 365 12.21 -17.09 19.92
N ILE A 366 11.92 -15.87 20.37
CA ILE A 366 12.40 -15.28 21.64
C ILE A 366 11.22 -14.71 22.45
N THR A 367 11.44 -14.44 23.74
CA THR A 367 10.41 -13.89 24.65
C THR A 367 10.85 -12.65 25.43
N GLY A 368 12.05 -12.15 25.16
CA GLY A 368 12.58 -10.95 25.81
C GLY A 368 11.77 -9.70 25.44
N ASP A 369 11.76 -8.71 26.34
CA ASP A 369 11.18 -7.39 26.06
C ASP A 369 11.80 -6.82 24.77
N PRO A 370 11.02 -6.42 23.76
CA PRO A 370 11.54 -5.79 22.56
C PRO A 370 12.26 -4.46 22.82
N LEU A 371 12.16 -3.90 24.02
CA LEU A 371 12.76 -2.63 24.43
C LEU A 371 12.42 -1.54 23.40
N PHE A 372 11.13 -1.34 23.18
CA PHE A 372 10.68 -0.31 22.24
C PHE A 372 11.15 1.08 22.70
N ALA A 373 11.66 1.85 21.75
CA ALA A 373 12.12 3.22 21.94
C ALA A 373 11.28 4.18 21.08
N ALA A 374 11.06 5.38 21.61
CA ALA A 374 10.47 6.46 20.84
C ALA A 374 11.51 7.04 19.87
N GLY A 375 11.13 7.17 18.61
CA GLY A 375 11.93 7.81 17.57
C GLY A 375 11.09 8.75 16.70
N LEU A 376 11.67 9.17 15.58
CA LEU A 376 11.11 10.26 14.75
C LEU A 376 9.70 9.98 14.20
N ARG A 377 9.37 8.72 13.92
CA ARG A 377 8.13 8.32 13.24
C ARG A 377 7.18 7.48 14.11
N GLY A 378 7.48 7.30 15.39
CA GLY A 378 6.63 6.52 16.29
C GLY A 378 7.37 5.88 17.47
N GLY A 379 6.64 5.04 18.19
CA GLY A 379 7.08 4.44 19.46
C GLY A 379 7.63 3.02 19.37
N TYR A 380 7.83 2.47 18.17
CA TYR A 380 8.17 1.04 17.98
C TYR A 380 9.56 0.84 17.34
N TYR A 381 10.49 1.77 17.56
CA TYR A 381 11.90 1.54 17.25
C TYR A 381 12.48 0.54 18.26
N LEU A 382 13.54 -0.18 17.89
CA LEU A 382 14.28 -1.02 18.82
C LEU A 382 15.36 -0.20 19.52
N SER A 383 15.40 -0.27 20.85
CA SER A 383 16.47 0.32 21.64
C SER A 383 17.83 -0.26 21.22
N GLN A 384 18.81 0.60 20.92
CA GLN A 384 20.17 0.19 20.61
C GLN A 384 21.18 1.10 21.31
N THR A 385 22.17 0.51 22.02
CA THR A 385 23.25 1.31 22.63
C THR A 385 24.05 2.10 21.59
N ALA A 386 24.19 1.58 20.37
CA ALA A 386 24.81 2.26 19.24
C ALA A 386 24.05 3.52 18.77
N ALA A 387 22.76 3.62 19.03
CA ALA A 387 21.92 4.80 18.74
C ALA A 387 21.67 5.67 19.99
N GLY A 388 22.37 5.38 21.10
CA GLY A 388 22.35 6.17 22.33
C GLY A 388 21.32 5.75 23.38
N GLN A 389 20.60 4.64 23.19
CA GLN A 389 19.68 4.10 24.21
C GLN A 389 20.42 3.30 25.30
N PRO A 390 19.85 3.12 26.50
CA PRO A 390 20.55 2.48 27.62
C PRO A 390 20.83 0.98 27.44
N GLN A 391 20.08 0.28 26.57
CA GLN A 391 20.17 -1.16 26.38
C GLN A 391 19.99 -1.51 24.90
N THR A 392 20.54 -2.64 24.45
CA THR A 392 20.26 -3.18 23.12
C THR A 392 19.12 -4.17 23.21
N SER A 393 18.09 -3.98 22.40
CA SER A 393 16.95 -4.88 22.29
C SER A 393 17.39 -6.30 21.89
N PRO A 394 16.78 -7.35 22.48
CA PRO A 394 17.01 -8.73 22.05
C PRO A 394 16.48 -9.03 20.64
N CYS A 395 15.71 -8.12 20.04
CA CYS A 395 15.19 -8.27 18.67
C CYS A 395 16.20 -7.80 17.60
N VAL A 396 17.33 -7.21 18.01
CA VAL A 396 18.37 -6.74 17.10
C VAL A 396 19.22 -7.92 16.61
N ASP A 397 19.45 -8.00 15.31
CA ASP A 397 20.20 -9.07 14.62
C ASP A 397 19.67 -10.49 14.96
N ALA A 398 18.39 -10.64 15.30
CA ALA A 398 17.79 -11.89 15.77
C ALA A 398 16.87 -12.57 14.73
N GLY A 399 16.58 -11.88 13.63
CA GLY A 399 15.75 -12.39 12.54
C GLY A 399 16.49 -13.39 11.66
N ASP A 400 15.76 -13.93 10.69
CA ASP A 400 16.31 -14.83 9.66
C ASP A 400 15.95 -14.33 8.25
N THR A 401 16.78 -14.67 7.26
CA THR A 401 16.63 -14.23 5.87
C THR A 401 15.27 -14.59 5.29
N LEU A 402 14.69 -13.68 4.52
CA LEU A 402 13.38 -13.82 3.91
C LEU A 402 13.52 -14.18 2.45
N GLU A 403 13.09 -15.40 2.13
CA GLU A 403 12.95 -15.83 0.74
C GLU A 403 12.02 -14.88 -0.05
N PRO A 404 12.29 -14.65 -1.35
CA PRO A 404 11.43 -13.80 -2.16
C PRO A 404 9.97 -14.26 -2.13
N ALA A 405 9.05 -13.34 -1.88
CA ALA A 405 7.61 -13.61 -1.83
C ALA A 405 6.85 -12.64 -2.73
N GLY A 406 5.94 -13.16 -3.56
CA GLY A 406 5.11 -12.33 -4.44
C GLY A 406 5.89 -11.49 -5.46
N GLY A 407 7.13 -11.86 -5.78
CA GLY A 407 8.02 -11.08 -6.66
C GLY A 407 8.79 -9.95 -5.97
N LEU A 408 8.64 -9.79 -4.65
CA LEU A 408 9.42 -8.87 -3.83
C LEU A 408 10.62 -9.61 -3.21
N ASN A 409 11.79 -8.98 -3.29
CA ASN A 409 12.94 -9.37 -2.48
C ASN A 409 12.78 -8.68 -1.11
N LEU A 410 12.16 -9.40 -0.16
CA LEU A 410 11.79 -8.86 1.14
C LEU A 410 13.01 -8.43 1.97
N ASP A 411 14.11 -9.19 1.90
CA ASP A 411 15.37 -8.83 2.56
C ASP A 411 15.93 -7.50 2.04
N SER A 412 15.95 -7.33 0.71
CA SER A 412 16.38 -6.05 0.10
C SER A 412 15.53 -4.87 0.57
N LEU A 413 14.25 -5.09 0.85
CA LEU A 413 13.36 -4.05 1.37
C LEU A 413 13.64 -3.77 2.85
N MET A 414 13.80 -4.80 3.69
CA MET A 414 14.16 -4.62 5.11
C MET A 414 15.47 -3.86 5.24
N HIS A 415 16.47 -4.19 4.43
CA HIS A 415 17.78 -3.52 4.43
C HIS A 415 17.77 -2.07 3.92
N ALA A 416 16.65 -1.62 3.37
CA ALA A 416 16.42 -0.22 3.00
C ALA A 416 15.72 0.58 4.11
N TRP A 417 15.41 -0.03 5.26
CA TRP A 417 14.67 0.55 6.37
C TRP A 417 15.46 0.42 7.69
N THR A 418 14.92 0.94 8.78
CA THR A 418 15.59 0.97 10.08
C THR A 418 14.68 0.50 11.22
N THR A 419 15.27 -0.13 12.22
CA THR A 419 14.66 -0.24 13.56
C THR A 419 15.21 0.79 14.54
N ARG A 420 16.23 1.56 14.15
CA ARG A 420 17.00 2.45 15.03
C ARG A 420 16.46 3.87 15.05
N THR A 421 16.55 4.51 16.21
CA THR A 421 16.12 5.91 16.38
C THR A 421 16.99 6.92 15.62
N ASP A 422 18.23 6.55 15.30
CA ASP A 422 19.19 7.39 14.56
C ASP A 422 19.16 7.17 13.04
N SER A 423 18.18 6.40 12.54
CA SER A 423 17.92 6.16 11.11
C SER A 423 19.01 5.39 10.34
N VAL A 424 19.91 4.69 11.02
CA VAL A 424 20.86 3.79 10.35
C VAL A 424 20.12 2.56 9.83
N TYR A 425 20.33 2.21 8.56
CA TYR A 425 19.70 1.06 7.94
C TYR A 425 20.04 -0.25 8.67
N ASP A 426 19.08 -1.17 8.71
CA ASP A 426 19.30 -2.53 9.19
C ASP A 426 20.11 -3.33 8.15
N LEU A 427 21.38 -3.62 8.42
CA LEU A 427 22.28 -4.29 7.47
C LEU A 427 22.85 -5.55 8.10
N GLY A 428 22.77 -6.68 7.37
CA GLY A 428 23.34 -7.95 7.83
C GLY A 428 22.26 -8.94 8.21
N VAL A 429 22.29 -9.45 9.45
CA VAL A 429 21.22 -10.31 9.96
C VAL A 429 20.02 -9.39 10.24
N PRO A 430 18.83 -9.67 9.69
CA PRO A 430 17.72 -8.75 9.85
C PRO A 430 17.27 -8.66 11.31
N ASP A 431 16.86 -7.47 11.73
CA ASP A 431 16.17 -7.30 13.00
C ASP A 431 14.76 -7.95 12.94
N ILE A 432 14.23 -8.35 14.10
CA ILE A 432 12.84 -8.83 14.21
C ILE A 432 11.90 -7.61 14.32
N GLY A 433 10.81 -7.61 13.56
CA GLY A 433 9.70 -6.66 13.69
C GLY A 433 9.69 -5.52 12.66
N TYR A 434 8.84 -4.53 12.94
CA TYR A 434 8.60 -3.40 12.04
C TYR A 434 9.84 -2.53 11.86
N HIS A 435 10.19 -2.28 10.59
CA HIS A 435 11.23 -1.35 10.21
C HIS A 435 10.61 -0.06 9.67
N TYR A 436 11.00 1.07 10.25
CA TYR A 436 10.64 2.38 9.74
C TYR A 436 11.39 2.69 8.44
N PRO A 437 10.71 3.17 7.39
CA PRO A 437 11.40 3.66 6.22
C PRO A 437 12.28 4.87 6.57
N THR A 438 13.55 4.86 6.17
CA THR A 438 14.48 5.96 6.38
C THR A 438 14.65 6.75 5.08
N GLY A 439 14.10 7.96 5.11
CA GLY A 439 13.68 8.65 3.91
C GLY A 439 12.30 8.18 3.45
N PHE A 440 11.53 9.04 2.78
CA PHE A 440 10.54 8.49 1.87
C PHE A 440 11.30 7.61 0.87
N PRO A 441 10.74 6.49 0.40
CA PRO A 441 11.08 6.06 -0.95
C PRO A 441 10.61 7.19 -1.87
N VAL A 442 11.48 8.16 -2.08
CA VAL A 442 11.46 9.02 -3.25
C VAL A 442 12.01 8.28 -4.47
N GLY A 443 12.31 6.99 -4.31
CA GLY A 443 12.56 6.03 -5.37
C GLY A 443 11.28 5.62 -6.11
N ILE A 444 11.21 6.09 -7.35
CA ILE A 444 10.77 5.39 -8.56
C ILE A 444 10.60 3.86 -8.34
N PHE A 445 9.36 3.34 -8.38
CA PHE A 445 9.16 1.96 -8.83
C PHE A 445 9.55 1.90 -10.31
N GLU A 446 10.57 1.12 -10.65
CA GLU A 446 10.58 0.56 -11.98
C GLU A 446 9.42 -0.43 -12.06
N ALA A 447 8.51 -0.23 -13.01
CA ALA A 447 7.60 -1.28 -13.41
C ALA A 447 8.42 -2.56 -13.66
N PRO A 448 7.98 -3.75 -13.18
CA PRO A 448 8.64 -5.00 -13.51
C PRO A 448 8.80 -5.07 -15.03
N ARG A 449 10.02 -5.29 -15.52
CA ARG A 449 10.23 -5.57 -16.93
C ARG A 449 9.41 -6.82 -17.28
N MET A 450 8.46 -6.65 -18.19
CA MET A 450 7.99 -7.75 -19.05
C MET A 450 9.24 -8.43 -19.63
N ALA A 451 9.32 -9.74 -19.42
CA ALA A 451 10.50 -10.55 -19.71
C ALA A 451 11.06 -10.33 -21.12
N GLY A 452 12.39 -10.17 -21.22
CA GLY A 452 13.13 -10.23 -22.48
C GLY A 452 14.16 -9.11 -22.65
N GLY A 453 15.43 -9.37 -22.33
CA GLY A 453 16.54 -8.55 -22.82
C GLY A 453 17.70 -8.33 -21.83
N ARG A 454 18.91 -8.71 -22.28
CA ARG A 454 20.20 -8.69 -21.59
C ARG A 454 20.48 -7.44 -20.74
N ALA A 455 21.17 -7.68 -19.62
CA ALA A 455 21.63 -6.70 -18.66
C ALA A 455 22.43 -5.55 -19.30
N THR A 456 22.00 -4.32 -19.07
CA THR A 456 22.84 -3.12 -19.21
C THR A 456 22.62 -2.23 -18.00
N THR A 457 23.73 -1.83 -17.39
CA THR A 457 23.87 -1.17 -16.09
C THR A 457 23.30 0.25 -16.10
N ARG A 458 22.58 0.59 -15.03
CA ARG A 458 21.72 1.77 -14.89
C ARG A 458 22.36 2.84 -13.99
N ALA A 459 22.04 4.11 -14.23
CA ALA A 459 22.43 5.23 -13.38
C ALA A 459 21.86 5.02 -11.96
N THR A 460 22.72 5.18 -10.95
CA THR A 460 22.41 4.96 -9.53
C THR A 460 22.65 6.26 -8.78
N ILE A 461 21.76 6.62 -7.86
CA ILE A 461 21.96 7.74 -6.92
C ILE A 461 22.42 7.15 -5.59
N VAL A 462 23.57 7.59 -5.09
CA VAL A 462 24.12 7.18 -3.79
C VAL A 462 24.46 8.45 -3.01
N ARG A 463 23.87 8.62 -1.82
CA ARG A 463 24.18 9.72 -0.89
C ARG A 463 24.11 11.14 -1.50
N GLY A 464 23.06 11.44 -2.27
CA GLY A 464 22.92 12.75 -2.90
C GLY A 464 23.86 12.99 -4.09
N VAL A 465 24.54 11.95 -4.59
CA VAL A 465 25.39 12.04 -5.79
C VAL A 465 24.72 11.29 -6.94
N LEU A 466 24.52 12.00 -8.05
CA LEU A 466 24.08 11.42 -9.32
C LEU A 466 25.29 11.08 -10.20
N MET A 467 25.45 9.80 -10.53
CA MET A 467 26.49 9.33 -11.43
C MET A 467 26.00 9.27 -12.88
N LEU A 468 26.66 10.00 -13.78
CA LEU A 468 26.43 9.96 -15.22
C LEU A 468 27.59 9.26 -15.93
N ASP A 469 27.29 8.35 -16.87
CA ASP A 469 28.33 7.68 -17.65
C ASP A 469 29.06 8.65 -18.60
N VAL A 470 30.24 8.23 -19.05
CA VAL A 470 31.14 9.03 -19.90
C VAL A 470 30.65 9.10 -21.36
N TRP A 471 29.59 8.36 -21.75
CA TRP A 471 29.11 8.27 -23.13
C TRP A 471 28.11 9.38 -23.51
N THR A 472 27.77 10.28 -22.59
CA THR A 472 26.72 11.30 -22.81
C THR A 472 27.14 12.54 -23.59
N GLN A 473 28.39 12.65 -24.06
CA GLN A 473 28.85 13.85 -24.76
C GLN A 473 29.46 13.58 -26.14
N ARG A 474 28.69 12.96 -27.05
CA ARG A 474 29.02 12.99 -28.48
C ARG A 474 28.24 14.02 -29.31
N SER A 475 27.39 14.87 -28.72
CA SER A 475 26.54 15.79 -29.50
C SER A 475 26.57 17.27 -29.09
N GLY A 476 27.49 17.74 -28.26
CA GLY A 476 27.60 19.16 -27.92
C GLY A 476 26.45 19.76 -27.08
N ASN A 477 25.40 19.00 -26.81
CA ASN A 477 24.33 19.39 -25.88
C ASN A 477 24.78 19.10 -24.44
N ARG A 478 24.95 20.16 -23.65
CA ARG A 478 25.20 20.05 -22.21
C ARG A 478 23.93 19.55 -21.54
N ALA A 479 24.04 18.51 -20.71
CA ALA A 479 22.91 18.00 -19.95
C ALA A 479 22.63 18.96 -18.78
N GLU A 480 21.37 19.27 -18.54
CA GLU A 480 20.94 20.18 -17.47
C GLU A 480 19.94 19.46 -16.57
N LEU A 481 19.88 19.87 -15.31
CA LEU A 481 18.84 19.49 -14.37
C LEU A 481 17.91 20.69 -14.21
N LEU A 482 16.60 20.48 -14.37
CA LEU A 482 15.57 21.50 -14.35
C LEU A 482 14.62 21.29 -13.17
N ASP A 483 14.04 22.35 -12.62
CA ASP A 483 12.94 22.25 -11.64
C ASP A 483 11.59 21.98 -12.32
N ALA A 484 10.53 21.84 -11.52
CA ALA A 484 9.16 21.63 -11.99
C ALA A 484 8.59 22.77 -12.85
N ALA A 485 9.18 23.97 -12.80
CA ALA A 485 8.84 25.10 -13.65
C ALA A 485 9.68 25.14 -14.95
N GLY A 486 10.53 24.14 -15.18
CA GLY A 486 11.43 24.06 -16.34
C GLY A 486 12.66 24.97 -16.24
N ARG A 487 12.94 25.55 -15.07
CA ARG A 487 14.10 26.41 -14.85
C ARG A 487 15.33 25.57 -14.51
N ARG A 488 16.48 25.93 -15.06
CA ARG A 488 17.73 25.23 -14.79
C ARG A 488 18.18 25.40 -13.34
N VAL A 489 18.41 24.28 -12.65
CA VAL A 489 18.89 24.22 -11.27
C VAL A 489 20.33 23.72 -11.15
N LEU A 490 20.80 22.86 -12.06
CA LEU A 490 22.17 22.37 -12.06
C LEU A 490 22.63 22.02 -13.48
N GLU A 491 23.87 22.35 -13.84
CA GLU A 491 24.49 21.87 -15.07
C GLU A 491 25.17 20.53 -14.81
N LEU A 492 24.80 19.49 -15.57
CA LEU A 492 25.26 18.13 -15.33
C LEU A 492 26.55 17.83 -16.11
N ARG A 493 27.53 17.26 -15.42
CA ARG A 493 28.84 16.86 -15.95
C ARG A 493 28.95 15.33 -16.05
N PRO A 494 29.78 14.79 -16.95
CA PRO A 494 30.14 13.37 -16.91
C PRO A 494 30.73 12.99 -15.54
N GLY A 495 30.36 11.82 -15.00
CA GLY A 495 30.77 11.38 -13.67
C GLY A 495 29.83 11.85 -12.55
N ALA A 496 30.40 12.13 -11.38
CA ALA A 496 29.66 12.47 -10.16
C ALA A 496 29.12 13.91 -10.20
N ASN A 497 27.82 14.07 -9.91
CA ASN A 497 27.15 15.35 -9.74
C ASN A 497 26.55 15.43 -8.34
N ASP A 498 26.97 16.42 -7.55
CA ASP A 498 26.48 16.64 -6.19
C ASP A 498 25.11 17.33 -6.21
N LEU A 499 24.13 16.68 -5.59
CA LEU A 499 22.73 17.12 -5.49
C LEU A 499 22.35 17.48 -4.05
N SER A 500 23.28 17.39 -3.09
CA SER A 500 23.02 17.59 -1.66
C SER A 500 22.45 18.97 -1.29
N ARG A 501 22.61 19.96 -2.17
CA ARG A 501 22.15 21.34 -1.98
C ARG A 501 20.79 21.64 -2.62
N LEU A 502 20.17 20.67 -3.29
CA LEU A 502 18.85 20.85 -3.88
C LEU A 502 17.77 20.75 -2.80
N ALA A 503 16.82 21.67 -2.83
CA ALA A 503 15.63 21.57 -2.00
C ALA A 503 14.85 20.29 -2.36
N PRO A 504 14.14 19.66 -1.41
CA PRO A 504 13.25 18.55 -1.73
C PRO A 504 12.24 18.94 -2.83
N GLY A 505 12.11 18.13 -3.87
CA GLY A 505 11.24 18.47 -5.00
C GLY A 505 11.51 17.64 -6.26
N VAL A 506 10.69 17.83 -7.29
CA VAL A 506 10.81 17.10 -8.57
C VAL A 506 11.74 17.84 -9.52
N TYR A 507 12.74 17.12 -10.02
CA TYR A 507 13.74 17.64 -10.97
C TYR A 507 13.81 16.79 -12.24
N PHE A 508 14.02 17.45 -13.38
CA PHE A 508 14.04 16.82 -14.69
C PHE A 508 15.43 16.89 -15.30
N ALA A 509 15.99 15.75 -15.72
CA ALA A 509 17.18 15.71 -16.55
C ALA A 509 16.77 15.39 -18.00
N PRO A 510 16.75 16.37 -18.92
CA PRO A 510 16.55 16.07 -20.33
C PRO A 510 17.77 15.31 -20.85
N LYS A 511 17.57 14.25 -21.62
CA LYS A 511 18.65 13.68 -22.45
C LYS A 511 18.25 13.71 -23.90
N ALA A 512 19.26 13.74 -24.77
CA ALA A 512 19.12 13.40 -26.18
C ALA A 512 18.60 11.94 -26.30
N GLY A 513 17.28 11.76 -26.34
CA GLY A 513 16.60 10.46 -26.36
C GLY A 513 15.48 10.33 -25.31
N PRO A 514 14.58 9.33 -25.42
CA PRO A 514 13.26 9.36 -24.78
C PRO A 514 13.32 9.53 -23.25
N ARG A 515 12.45 10.45 -22.78
CA ARG A 515 12.42 11.05 -21.43
C ARG A 515 12.49 10.02 -20.31
N ARG A 516 13.50 10.14 -19.45
CA ARG A 516 13.56 9.48 -18.14
C ARG A 516 13.22 10.50 -17.06
N VAL A 517 12.17 10.25 -16.30
CA VAL A 517 11.84 11.03 -15.11
C VAL A 517 12.74 10.55 -13.98
N LEU A 518 13.58 11.44 -13.45
CA LEU A 518 14.26 11.22 -12.18
C LEU A 518 13.31 11.74 -11.10
N LYS A 519 12.67 10.85 -10.34
CA LYS A 519 11.88 11.23 -9.17
C LYS A 519 12.83 11.29 -7.98
N PHE A 520 12.74 12.39 -7.23
CA PHE A 520 13.46 12.72 -6.00
C PHE A 520 12.48 13.01 -4.89
#